data_AF-A0A4Q5YS37-F1
#
_entry.id   AF-A0A4Q5YS37-F1
#
_cell.length_a   1.000
_cell.length_b   1.000
_cell.length_c   1.000
_cell.angle_alpha   90.00
_cell.angle_beta   90.00
_cell.angle_gamma   90.00
#
_symmetry.space_group_name_H-M   'P 1'
#
loop_
_entity.id
_entity.type
_entity.pdbx_description
1 polymer ?
#
loop_
_entity_poly.entity_id
_entity_poly.type
_entity_poly.pdbx_seq_one_letter_code
_entity_poly.pdbx_strand_id
1 'polypeptide(L)'
;MMDGLIDKDSFAQQLQSLWSIESMLVEAMPRMIQKVSNLGLQKNLALHFEETRQHKVAIEAICKGLDIDPTKGEPYTALQNILQEGEQAMLNQSSGDALDNAIIEAAQKIEQCEIAAYEPAGNSARELGHEGIAKRLFLTLEEERQSETKLKFLQKSLFSERALIGERQEQAAS
;
A
#
# COMPACT_ATOMS: atom_id res chain seq x y z
N MET A 1 -40.23 -2.43 -0.51
CA MET A 1 -39.06 -2.92 -1.27
C MET A 1 -37.85 -2.36 -0.56
N MET A 2 -36.90 -3.20 -0.15
CA MET A 2 -35.74 -2.76 0.63
C MET A 2 -34.88 -1.84 -0.24
N ASP A 3 -34.69 -0.59 0.19
CA ASP A 3 -33.69 0.33 -0.37
C ASP A 3 -32.33 -0.35 -0.26
N GLY A 4 -31.73 -0.70 -1.40
CA GLY A 4 -30.38 -1.22 -1.48
C GLY A 4 -29.38 -0.16 -1.02
N LEU A 5 -28.50 -0.54 -0.10
CA LEU A 5 -27.77 0.32 0.84
C LEU A 5 -26.55 1.07 0.27
N ILE A 6 -26.27 1.03 -1.05
CA ILE A 6 -25.15 1.74 -1.69
C ILE A 6 -25.61 2.32 -3.03
N ASP A 7 -25.41 3.62 -3.24
CA ASP A 7 -25.68 4.29 -4.52
C ASP A 7 -24.45 4.31 -5.45
N LYS A 8 -24.70 4.57 -6.74
CA LYS A 8 -23.64 4.59 -7.76
C LYS A 8 -22.61 5.68 -7.54
N ASP A 9 -23.00 6.78 -6.88
CA ASP A 9 -22.12 7.92 -6.63
C ASP A 9 -21.10 7.56 -5.54
N SER A 10 -21.54 6.84 -4.49
CA SER A 10 -20.67 6.29 -3.46
C SER A 10 -19.66 5.30 -4.04
N PHE A 11 -20.10 4.41 -4.94
CA PHE A 11 -19.16 3.49 -5.61
C PHE A 11 -18.16 4.21 -6.51
N ALA A 12 -18.58 5.27 -7.22
CA ALA A 12 -17.68 6.09 -8.02
C ALA A 12 -16.61 6.78 -7.15
N GLN A 13 -16.99 7.32 -5.98
CA GLN A 13 -16.05 7.92 -5.03
C GLN A 13 -15.05 6.90 -4.48
N GLN A 14 -15.47 5.66 -4.25
CA GLN A 14 -14.55 4.58 -3.83
C GLN A 14 -13.53 4.26 -4.92
N LEU A 15 -13.96 4.12 -6.19
CA LEU A 15 -13.05 3.87 -7.31
C LEU A 15 -12.07 5.02 -7.54
N GLN A 16 -12.54 6.26 -7.39
CA GLN A 16 -11.70 7.46 -7.44
C GLN A 16 -10.68 7.49 -6.29
N SER A 17 -11.08 7.06 -5.08
CA SER A 17 -10.18 6.95 -3.94
C SER A 17 -9.08 5.90 -4.18
N LEU A 18 -9.45 4.72 -4.70
CA LEU A 18 -8.48 3.69 -5.10
C LEU A 18 -7.51 4.21 -6.15
N TRP A 19 -8.03 4.87 -7.20
CA TRP A 19 -7.16 5.45 -8.23
C TRP A 19 -6.21 6.51 -7.65
N SER A 20 -6.68 7.36 -6.73
CA SER A 20 -5.84 8.34 -6.06
C SER A 20 -4.72 7.68 -5.26
N ILE A 21 -5.04 6.63 -4.51
CA ILE A 21 -4.08 5.87 -3.70
C ILE A 21 -2.97 5.32 -4.61
N GLU A 22 -3.35 4.53 -5.62
CA GLU A 22 -2.43 3.90 -6.55
C GLU A 22 -1.55 4.90 -7.30
N SER A 23 -2.15 6.03 -7.72
CA SER A 23 -1.41 7.10 -8.41
C SER A 23 -0.34 7.72 -7.53
N MET A 24 -0.66 8.02 -6.28
CA MET A 24 0.28 8.59 -5.33
C MET A 24 1.41 7.60 -5.00
N LEU A 25 1.10 6.32 -4.88
CA LEU A 25 2.11 5.28 -4.63
C LEU A 25 3.07 5.12 -5.81
N VAL A 26 2.55 5.11 -7.04
CA VAL A 26 3.41 5.07 -8.25
C VAL A 26 4.41 6.23 -8.28
N GLU A 27 4.04 7.40 -7.76
CA GLU A 27 4.93 8.56 -7.68
C GLU A 27 5.93 8.50 -6.52
N ALA A 28 5.53 7.93 -5.38
CA ALA A 28 6.32 7.96 -4.15
C ALA A 28 7.29 6.78 -4.01
N MET A 29 6.87 5.57 -4.37
CA MET A 29 7.62 4.34 -4.14
C MET A 29 9.03 4.31 -4.74
N PRO A 30 9.30 4.86 -5.95
CA PRO A 30 10.66 4.86 -6.50
C PRO A 30 11.68 5.55 -5.58
N ARG A 31 11.28 6.60 -4.86
CA ARG A 31 12.16 7.30 -3.90
C ARG A 31 12.43 6.44 -2.67
N MET A 32 11.43 5.73 -2.16
CA MET A 32 11.58 4.81 -1.03
C MET A 32 12.52 3.66 -1.36
N ILE A 33 12.35 3.02 -2.53
CA ILE A 33 13.17 1.88 -2.99
C ILE A 33 14.66 2.26 -3.08
N GLN A 34 14.97 3.48 -3.52
CA GLN A 34 16.36 3.96 -3.65
C GLN A 34 17.05 4.19 -2.30
N LYS A 35 16.28 4.40 -1.22
CA LYS A 35 16.81 4.72 0.11
C LYS A 35 17.05 3.49 0.98
N VAL A 36 16.42 2.37 0.65
CA VAL A 36 16.55 1.12 1.38
C VAL A 36 17.95 0.52 1.19
N SER A 37 18.59 0.13 2.30
CA SER A 37 19.86 -0.61 2.30
C SER A 37 19.67 -2.13 2.30
N ASN A 38 18.63 -2.63 2.94
CA ASN A 38 18.34 -4.06 2.99
C ASN A 38 17.84 -4.59 1.62
N LEU A 39 18.61 -5.48 1.01
CA LEU A 39 18.29 -6.04 -0.32
C LEU A 39 16.95 -6.80 -0.35
N GLY A 40 16.57 -7.45 0.75
CA GLY A 40 15.29 -8.16 0.86
C GLY A 40 14.10 -7.20 0.82
N LEU A 41 14.18 -6.13 1.61
CA LEU A 41 13.19 -5.06 1.62
C LEU A 41 13.13 -4.33 0.27
N GLN A 42 14.27 -3.98 -0.30
CA GLN A 42 14.34 -3.30 -1.60
C GLN A 42 13.66 -4.13 -2.69
N LYS A 43 13.93 -5.44 -2.73
CA LYS A 43 13.30 -6.36 -3.69
C LYS A 43 11.79 -6.46 -3.48
N ASN A 44 11.33 -6.50 -2.24
CA ASN A 44 9.91 -6.59 -1.94
C ASN A 44 9.16 -5.31 -2.33
N LEU A 45 9.70 -4.13 -2.03
CA LEU A 45 9.14 -2.85 -2.47
C LEU A 45 9.15 -2.70 -4.00
N ALA A 46 10.20 -3.19 -4.69
CA ALA A 46 10.26 -3.15 -6.14
C ALA A 46 9.23 -4.08 -6.81
N LEU A 47 8.95 -5.24 -6.20
CA LEU A 47 7.88 -6.13 -6.64
C LEU A 47 6.52 -5.47 -6.44
N HIS A 48 6.26 -4.95 -5.23
CA HIS A 48 5.00 -4.29 -4.93
C HIS A 48 4.77 -3.07 -5.83
N PHE A 49 5.81 -2.29 -6.15
CA PHE A 49 5.71 -1.19 -7.11
C PHE A 49 5.22 -1.63 -8.50
N GLU A 50 5.60 -2.83 -8.95
CA GLU A 50 5.07 -3.38 -10.20
C GLU A 50 3.60 -3.77 -10.07
N GLU A 51 3.22 -4.38 -8.93
CA GLU A 51 1.83 -4.72 -8.60
C GLU A 51 0.96 -3.44 -8.60
N THR A 52 1.35 -2.40 -7.85
CA THR A 52 0.69 -1.08 -7.78
C THR A 52 0.47 -0.47 -9.17
N ARG A 53 1.45 -0.54 -10.08
CA ARG A 53 1.27 -0.05 -11.45
C ARG A 53 0.18 -0.81 -12.21
N GLN A 54 0.09 -2.12 -12.00
CA GLN A 54 -0.93 -2.96 -12.63
C GLN A 54 -2.31 -2.74 -12.00
N HIS A 55 -2.37 -2.48 -10.71
CA HIS A 55 -3.59 -2.12 -9.98
C HIS A 55 -4.15 -0.81 -10.49
N LYS A 56 -3.32 0.24 -10.58
CA LYS A 56 -3.70 1.54 -11.18
C LYS A 56 -4.34 1.37 -12.56
N VAL A 57 -3.70 0.62 -13.46
CA VAL A 57 -4.21 0.36 -14.82
C VAL A 57 -5.55 -0.40 -14.78
N ALA A 58 -5.71 -1.33 -13.84
CA ALA A 58 -6.97 -2.05 -13.69
C ALA A 58 -8.10 -1.16 -13.20
N ILE A 59 -7.84 -0.28 -12.23
CA ILE A 59 -8.82 0.72 -11.78
C ILE A 59 -9.18 1.67 -12.91
N GLU A 60 -8.22 2.15 -13.70
CA GLU A 60 -8.49 2.97 -14.89
C GLU A 60 -9.39 2.27 -15.90
N ALA A 61 -9.16 0.96 -16.14
CA ALA A 61 -10.02 0.15 -17.01
C ALA A 61 -11.44 -0.03 -16.44
N ILE A 62 -11.56 -0.23 -15.13
CA ILE A 62 -12.85 -0.32 -14.42
C ILE A 62 -13.61 1.00 -14.54
N CYS A 63 -12.98 2.13 -14.21
CA CYS A 63 -13.57 3.46 -14.30
C CYS A 63 -14.03 3.76 -15.73
N LYS A 64 -13.20 3.47 -16.74
CA LYS A 64 -13.58 3.62 -18.15
C LYS A 64 -14.80 2.77 -18.52
N GLY A 65 -14.89 1.53 -18.03
CA GLY A 65 -16.01 0.64 -18.29
C GLY A 65 -17.34 1.11 -17.66
N LEU A 66 -17.27 1.97 -16.65
CA LEU A 66 -18.41 2.52 -15.92
C LEU A 66 -18.69 4.00 -16.26
N ASP A 67 -17.97 4.58 -17.21
CA ASP A 67 -18.03 6.02 -17.54
C ASP A 67 -17.75 6.94 -16.33
N ILE A 68 -16.83 6.50 -15.47
CA ILE A 68 -16.36 7.25 -14.30
C ILE A 68 -15.02 7.91 -14.65
N ASP A 69 -14.92 9.21 -14.38
CA ASP A 69 -13.64 9.93 -14.43
C ASP A 69 -12.91 9.73 -13.09
N PRO A 70 -11.77 8.99 -13.07
CA PRO A 70 -11.04 8.73 -11.84
C PRO A 70 -10.37 9.98 -11.27
N THR A 71 -10.12 11.02 -12.08
CA THR A 71 -9.39 12.23 -11.67
C THR A 71 -10.26 13.24 -10.94
N LYS A 72 -11.57 13.01 -10.88
CA LYS A 72 -12.52 13.87 -10.16
C LYS A 72 -12.59 13.59 -8.65
N GLY A 73 -11.89 12.56 -8.18
CA GLY A 73 -11.74 12.30 -6.75
C GLY A 73 -10.81 13.31 -6.09
N GLU A 74 -11.07 13.58 -4.82
CA GLU A 74 -10.11 14.28 -3.97
C GLU A 74 -8.91 13.36 -3.64
N PRO A 75 -7.71 13.92 -3.49
CA PRO A 75 -6.56 13.16 -3.01
C PRO A 75 -6.85 12.47 -1.68
N TYR A 76 -6.44 11.20 -1.57
CA TYR A 76 -6.67 10.42 -0.35
C TYR A 76 -5.79 10.91 0.81
N THR A 77 -6.34 11.80 1.64
CA THR A 77 -5.59 12.55 2.67
C THR A 77 -4.84 11.66 3.66
N ALA A 78 -5.41 10.50 4.01
CA ALA A 78 -4.74 9.57 4.93
C ALA A 78 -3.42 9.04 4.33
N LEU A 79 -3.40 8.75 3.03
CA LEU A 79 -2.19 8.31 2.36
C LEU A 79 -1.16 9.44 2.24
N GLN A 80 -1.61 10.68 1.99
CA GLN A 80 -0.70 11.84 1.92
C GLN A 80 0.10 12.00 3.21
N ASN A 81 -0.57 11.85 4.37
CA ASN A 81 0.07 11.93 5.67
C ASN A 81 1.10 10.81 5.85
N ILE A 82 0.76 9.56 5.48
CA ILE A 82 1.68 8.41 5.59
C ILE A 82 2.91 8.62 4.70
N LEU A 83 2.72 9.09 3.47
CA LEU A 83 3.82 9.38 2.54
C LEU A 83 4.71 10.51 3.08
N GLN A 84 4.12 11.56 3.66
CA GLN A 84 4.87 12.64 4.28
C GLN A 84 5.68 12.15 5.49
N GLU A 85 5.11 11.30 6.34
CA GLU A 85 5.84 10.66 7.45
C GLU A 85 7.03 9.84 6.93
N GLY A 86 6.84 9.05 5.87
CA GLY A 86 7.91 8.29 5.22
C GLY A 86 9.01 9.20 4.66
N GLU A 87 8.64 10.29 4.00
CA GLU A 87 9.59 11.29 3.50
C GLU A 87 10.38 11.97 4.62
N GLN A 88 9.73 12.34 5.73
CA GLN A 88 10.42 12.88 6.90
C GLN A 88 11.38 11.88 7.52
N ALA A 89 11.02 10.60 7.60
CA ALA A 89 11.92 9.55 8.07
C ALA A 89 13.15 9.41 7.17
N MET A 90 12.98 9.48 5.84
CA MET A 90 14.07 9.46 4.87
C MET A 90 14.99 10.68 4.92
N LEU A 91 14.52 11.81 5.44
CA LEU A 91 15.32 13.04 5.64
C LEU A 91 16.06 13.03 6.97
N ASN A 92 15.43 12.54 8.03
CA ASN A 92 15.94 12.63 9.40
C ASN A 92 16.91 11.48 9.76
N GLN A 93 16.88 10.37 9.03
CA GLN A 93 17.72 9.21 9.31
C GLN A 93 18.81 9.03 8.25
N SER A 94 20.05 8.85 8.71
CA SER A 94 21.11 8.30 7.87
C SER A 94 20.81 6.84 7.51
N SER A 95 21.29 6.40 6.34
CA SER A 95 21.16 5.03 5.83
C SER A 95 21.42 3.94 6.88
N GLY A 96 20.83 2.76 6.70
CA GLY A 96 21.02 1.59 7.56
C GLY A 96 19.73 1.14 8.22
N ASP A 97 19.83 0.23 9.18
CA ASP A 97 18.69 -0.50 9.76
C ASP A 97 17.59 0.40 10.34
N ALA A 98 17.94 1.57 10.88
CA ALA A 98 16.96 2.49 11.44
C ALA A 98 16.06 3.12 10.35
N LEU A 99 16.67 3.48 9.22
CA LEU A 99 15.94 3.95 8.04
C LEU A 99 15.11 2.82 7.42
N ASP A 100 15.68 1.63 7.27
CA ASP A 100 14.97 0.47 6.70
C ASP A 100 13.74 0.08 7.55
N ASN A 101 13.84 0.14 8.88
CA ASN A 101 12.71 -0.08 9.77
C ASN A 101 11.62 0.98 9.62
N ALA A 102 11.98 2.26 9.53
CA ALA A 102 11.00 3.32 9.32
C ALA A 102 10.32 3.21 7.94
N ILE A 103 11.05 2.79 6.91
CA ILE A 103 10.48 2.52 5.58
C ILE A 103 9.51 1.33 5.65
N ILE A 104 9.83 0.26 6.39
CA ILE A 104 8.90 -0.86 6.60
C ILE A 104 7.64 -0.42 7.33
N GLU A 105 7.76 0.38 8.40
CA GLU A 105 6.60 0.88 9.13
C GLU A 105 5.71 1.76 8.25
N ALA A 106 6.30 2.63 7.44
CA ALA A 106 5.56 3.43 6.47
C ALA A 106 4.87 2.55 5.42
N ALA A 107 5.57 1.56 4.87
CA ALA A 107 5.01 0.61 3.91
C ALA A 107 3.84 -0.18 4.53
N GLN A 108 3.95 -0.67 5.77
CA GLN A 108 2.85 -1.37 6.44
C GLN A 108 1.60 -0.49 6.62
N LYS A 109 1.77 0.79 6.94
CA LYS A 109 0.65 1.74 7.04
C LYS A 109 -0.01 1.95 5.67
N ILE A 110 0.78 2.00 4.60
CA ILE A 110 0.29 2.07 3.22
C ILE A 110 -0.58 0.85 2.92
N GLU A 111 -0.06 -0.37 3.12
CA GLU A 111 -0.81 -1.61 2.86
C GLU A 111 -2.14 -1.66 3.62
N GLN A 112 -2.15 -1.23 4.88
CA GLN A 112 -3.37 -1.19 5.68
C GLN A 112 -4.39 -0.18 5.15
N CYS A 113 -3.91 0.95 4.64
CA CYS A 113 -4.73 1.96 3.98
C CYS A 113 -5.38 1.38 2.72
N GLU A 114 -4.61 0.65 1.89
CA GLU A 114 -5.11 0.01 0.68
C GLU A 114 -6.12 -1.09 0.98
N ILE A 115 -5.81 -1.97 1.93
CA ILE A 115 -6.72 -3.03 2.40
C ILE A 115 -8.06 -2.44 2.86
N ALA A 116 -8.01 -1.36 3.64
CA ALA A 116 -9.21 -0.67 4.12
C ALA A 116 -10.02 0.03 3.02
N ALA A 117 -9.39 0.40 1.91
CA ALA A 117 -10.05 1.02 0.76
C ALA A 117 -10.63 -0.01 -0.23
N TYR A 118 -9.90 -1.10 -0.48
CA TYR A 118 -10.29 -2.13 -1.45
C TYR A 118 -11.47 -2.98 -1.00
N GLU A 119 -11.55 -3.30 0.30
CA GLU A 119 -12.64 -4.13 0.84
C GLU A 119 -14.05 -3.52 0.63
N PRO A 120 -14.32 -2.26 1.00
CA PRO A 120 -15.62 -1.65 0.73
C PRO A 120 -15.90 -1.52 -0.78
N ALA A 121 -14.91 -1.18 -1.60
CA ALA A 121 -15.08 -1.07 -3.06
C ALA A 121 -15.48 -2.41 -3.69
N GLY A 122 -14.84 -3.51 -3.27
CA GLY A 122 -15.19 -4.86 -3.73
C GLY A 122 -16.61 -5.28 -3.32
N ASN A 123 -17.03 -4.91 -2.10
CA ASN A 123 -18.39 -5.16 -1.61
C ASN A 123 -19.42 -4.35 -2.40
N SER A 124 -19.20 -3.04 -2.60
CA SER A 124 -20.07 -2.19 -3.42
C SER A 124 -20.23 -2.71 -4.84
N ALA A 125 -19.12 -3.13 -5.48
CA ALA A 125 -19.17 -3.71 -6.81
C ALA A 125 -20.05 -4.97 -6.85
N ARG A 126 -19.99 -5.83 -5.82
CA ARG A 126 -20.83 -7.03 -5.72
C ARG A 126 -22.30 -6.67 -5.50
N GLU A 127 -22.59 -5.75 -4.59
CA GLU A 127 -23.96 -5.30 -4.29
C GLU A 127 -24.65 -4.66 -5.51
N LEU A 128 -23.90 -3.94 -6.34
CA LEU A 128 -24.38 -3.35 -7.58
C LEU A 128 -24.45 -4.35 -8.76
N GLY A 129 -24.11 -5.62 -8.54
CA GLY A 129 -24.16 -6.68 -9.55
C GLY A 129 -22.99 -6.70 -10.54
N HIS A 130 -21.91 -5.98 -10.25
CA HIS A 130 -20.69 -5.95 -11.05
C HIS A 130 -19.71 -7.07 -10.65
N GLU A 131 -20.13 -8.34 -10.78
CA GLU A 131 -19.37 -9.52 -10.32
C GLU A 131 -17.93 -9.58 -10.83
N GLY A 132 -17.71 -9.22 -12.10
CA GLY A 132 -16.36 -9.19 -12.69
C GLY A 132 -15.46 -8.12 -12.06
N ILE A 133 -16.03 -6.96 -11.73
CA ILE A 133 -15.31 -5.86 -11.07
C ILE A 133 -15.04 -6.24 -9.62
N ALA A 134 -16.04 -6.77 -8.90
CA ALA A 134 -15.88 -7.25 -7.54
C ALA A 134 -14.75 -8.29 -7.44
N LYS A 135 -14.75 -9.29 -8.33
CA LYS A 135 -13.69 -10.30 -8.38
C LYS A 135 -12.31 -9.69 -8.60
N ARG A 136 -12.20 -8.67 -9.48
CA ARG A 136 -10.93 -7.99 -9.71
C ARG A 136 -10.46 -7.21 -8.47
N LEU A 137 -11.35 -6.46 -7.83
CA LEU A 137 -11.03 -5.69 -6.62
C LEU A 137 -10.63 -6.60 -5.45
N PHE A 138 -11.30 -7.74 -5.27
CA PHE A 138 -10.92 -8.72 -4.25
C PHE A 138 -9.61 -9.45 -4.55
N LEU A 139 -9.23 -9.60 -5.83
CA LEU A 139 -7.92 -10.13 -6.18
C LEU A 139 -6.82 -9.17 -5.72
N THR A 140 -6.98 -7.87 -6.02
CA THR A 140 -6.04 -6.84 -5.57
C THR A 140 -5.98 -6.73 -4.06
N LEU A 141 -7.12 -6.78 -3.37
CA LEU A 141 -7.16 -6.85 -1.89
C LEU A 141 -6.30 -8.00 -1.32
N GLU A 142 -6.30 -9.15 -1.99
CA GLU A 142 -5.51 -10.30 -1.56
C GLU A 142 -4.02 -10.12 -1.86
N GLU A 143 -3.66 -9.46 -2.96
CA GLU A 143 -2.29 -9.06 -3.28
C GLU A 143 -1.73 -8.13 -2.18
N GLU A 144 -2.50 -7.12 -1.73
CA GLU A 144 -2.07 -6.22 -0.64
C GLU A 144 -1.95 -6.94 0.71
N ARG A 145 -2.88 -7.85 1.03
CA ARG A 145 -2.77 -8.67 2.24
C ARG A 145 -1.50 -9.54 2.24
N GLN A 146 -1.10 -10.04 1.07
CA GLN A 146 0.13 -10.79 0.92
C GLN A 146 1.36 -9.90 1.04
N SER A 147 1.34 -8.68 0.48
CA SER A 147 2.41 -7.69 0.65
C SER A 147 2.59 -7.31 2.13
N GLU A 148 1.49 -6.99 2.83
CA GLU A 148 1.47 -6.69 4.27
C GLU A 148 2.08 -7.83 5.11
N THR A 149 1.75 -9.07 4.77
CA THR A 149 2.31 -10.27 5.42
C THR A 149 3.82 -10.39 5.19
N LYS A 150 4.30 -10.13 3.96
CA LYS A 150 5.73 -10.14 3.63
C LYS A 150 6.48 -9.05 4.41
N LEU A 151 5.93 -7.84 4.51
CA LEU A 151 6.52 -6.74 5.27
C LEU A 151 6.61 -7.07 6.77
N LYS A 152 5.56 -7.65 7.37
CA LYS A 152 5.59 -8.13 8.77
C LYS A 152 6.69 -9.16 9.01
N PHE A 153 6.91 -10.06 8.05
CA PHE A 153 7.99 -11.05 8.15
C PHE A 153 9.36 -10.37 8.10
N LEU A 154 9.60 -9.48 7.14
CA LEU A 154 10.85 -8.73 7.00
C LEU A 154 11.16 -7.91 8.25
N GLN A 155 10.15 -7.25 8.84
CA GLN A 155 10.30 -6.49 10.08
C GLN A 155 10.81 -7.37 11.23
N LYS A 156 10.21 -8.55 11.42
CA LYS A 156 10.64 -9.51 12.45
C LYS A 156 12.06 -10.00 12.21
N SER A 157 12.44 -10.26 10.96
CA SER A 157 13.80 -10.66 10.59
C SER A 157 14.83 -9.58 10.94
N LEU A 158 14.56 -8.31 10.60
CA LEU A 158 15.44 -7.18 10.94
C LEU A 158 15.59 -7.00 12.45
N PHE A 159 14.50 -7.09 13.21
CA PHE A 159 14.57 -7.03 14.68
C PHE A 159 15.41 -8.17 15.27
N SER A 160 15.27 -9.39 14.72
CA SER A 160 16.02 -10.57 15.19
C SER A 160 17.52 -10.43 14.90
N GLU A 161 17.89 -9.97 13.70
CA GLU A 161 19.28 -9.69 13.34
C GLU A 161 19.91 -8.64 14.27
N ARG A 162 19.17 -7.56 14.57
CA ARG A 162 19.61 -6.52 15.49
C ARG A 162 19.86 -7.03 16.90
N ALA A 163 18.96 -7.86 17.44
CA ALA A 163 19.11 -8.45 18.77
C ALA A 163 20.41 -9.29 18.87
N LEU A 164 20.68 -10.12 17.85
CA LEU A 164 21.88 -10.96 17.79
C LEU A 164 23.18 -10.16 17.62
N ILE A 165 23.14 -8.97 17.01
CA ILE A 165 24.30 -8.09 16.91
C ILE A 165 24.57 -7.40 18.26
N GLY A 166 23.52 -6.92 18.94
CA GLY A 166 23.62 -6.32 20.27
C GLY A 166 24.26 -7.28 21.29
N GLU A 167 23.77 -8.52 21.35
CA GLU A 167 24.32 -9.56 22.23
C GLU A 167 25.80 -9.86 21.94
N ARG A 168 26.21 -9.89 20.68
CA ARG A 168 27.62 -10.12 20.30
C ARG A 168 28.54 -8.96 20.67
N GLN A 169 28.06 -7.72 20.56
CA GLN A 169 28.85 -6.54 20.93
C GLN A 169 29.02 -6.44 22.45
N GLU A 170 28.00 -6.81 23.23
CA GLU A 170 28.05 -6.82 24.69
C GLU A 170 28.97 -7.92 25.23
N GLN A 171 28.97 -9.10 24.58
CA GLN A 171 29.91 -10.20 24.87
C GLN A 171 31.35 -9.89 24.48
N ALA A 172 31.58 -9.11 23.41
CA ALA A 172 32.93 -8.71 22.99
C ALA A 172 33.52 -7.55 23.81
N ALA A 173 32.66 -6.81 24.52
CA ALA A 173 33.04 -5.70 25.41
C ALA A 173 33.22 -6.11 26.88
N SER A 174 32.92 -7.37 27.22
CA SER A 174 33.12 -7.99 28.55
C SER A 174 34.38 -8.86 28.56
#